data_AF-A0A964QLQ4-F1
#
_entry.id   AF-A0A964QLQ4-F1
#
_cell.length_a   1.000
_cell.length_b   1.000
_cell.length_c   1.000
_cell.angle_alpha   90.00
_cell.angle_beta   90.00
_cell.angle_gamma   90.00
#
_symmetry.space_group_name_H-M   'P 1'
#
loop_
_entity.id
_entity.type
_entity.pdbx_description
1 polymer ?
#
loop_
_entity_poly.entity_id
_entity_poly.type
_entity_poly.pdbx_seq_one_letter_code
_entity_poly.pdbx_strand_id
1 'polypeptide(L)'
;MPAPAPVRRPAPTRSAGGVTDRVPRRRQPIPEAAQYDSAQYRASGVEAVFAAGKQAYDLKQYPQAAQRFAPLAQQYPYKSAIWVYLARAQFHSKQLELTRQTLAQAGAVMPELQEGFWQPLQESMLNEVRRQAEELQAQVDFYPERLADFAPLLRLYRFLQDTTDTQGVVRAALQRRSGLYQQAEMASGAQRQSYLAAAV
;
A
#
# COMPACT_ATOMS: atom_id res chain seq x y z
N MET A 1 -49.10 -11.42 -35.58
CA MET A 1 -47.70 -11.85 -35.39
C MET A 1 -47.59 -12.51 -34.02
N PRO A 2 -47.28 -13.82 -33.92
CA PRO A 2 -47.15 -14.47 -32.62
C PRO A 2 -45.76 -14.21 -32.01
N ALA A 3 -45.70 -14.08 -30.68
CA ALA A 3 -44.47 -13.89 -29.92
C ALA A 3 -43.57 -15.13 -29.96
N PRO A 4 -42.22 -14.99 -29.90
CA PRO A 4 -41.33 -16.14 -29.86
C PRO A 4 -41.40 -16.87 -28.51
N ALA A 5 -41.46 -18.20 -28.56
CA ALA A 5 -41.48 -19.07 -27.39
C ALA A 5 -40.15 -19.04 -26.62
N PRO A 6 -40.15 -19.19 -25.28
CA PRO A 6 -38.92 -19.18 -24.48
C PRO A 6 -38.13 -20.48 -24.66
N VAL A 7 -36.85 -20.34 -24.97
CA VAL A 7 -35.87 -21.43 -25.06
C VAL A 7 -35.63 -22.00 -23.65
N ARG A 8 -36.13 -23.21 -23.38
CA ARG A 8 -35.80 -23.97 -22.17
C ARG A 8 -34.32 -24.36 -22.20
N ARG A 9 -33.52 -23.83 -21.27
CA ARG A 9 -32.18 -24.33 -21.01
C ARG A 9 -32.28 -25.70 -20.31
N PRO A 10 -31.46 -26.70 -20.68
CA PRO A 10 -31.36 -27.94 -19.91
C PRO A 10 -30.71 -27.66 -18.54
N ALA A 11 -31.28 -28.26 -17.49
CA ALA A 11 -30.72 -28.23 -16.16
C ALA A 11 -29.44 -29.11 -16.11
N PRO A 12 -28.30 -28.60 -15.61
CA PRO A 12 -27.17 -29.47 -15.34
C PRO A 12 -27.44 -30.33 -14.10
N THR A 13 -27.41 -31.63 -14.35
CA THR A 13 -27.52 -32.76 -13.43
C THR A 13 -26.60 -32.64 -12.22
N ARG A 14 -27.17 -32.91 -11.05
CA ARG A 14 -26.49 -33.11 -9.76
C ARG A 14 -25.55 -34.31 -9.85
N SER A 15 -24.26 -34.06 -10.07
CA SER A 15 -23.23 -35.08 -9.86
C SER A 15 -22.95 -35.15 -8.36
N ALA A 16 -23.43 -36.23 -7.73
CA ALA A 16 -22.99 -36.66 -6.42
C ALA A 16 -21.63 -37.36 -6.60
N GLY A 17 -20.59 -36.83 -5.97
CA GLY A 17 -19.29 -37.50 -5.93
C GLY A 17 -18.18 -36.58 -5.51
N GLY A 18 -17.66 -36.80 -4.30
CA GLY A 18 -16.36 -36.30 -3.89
C GLY A 18 -16.39 -34.98 -3.14
N VAL A 19 -16.58 -35.06 -1.82
CA VAL A 19 -15.93 -34.15 -0.89
C VAL A 19 -14.41 -34.29 -1.11
N THR A 20 -13.86 -33.59 -2.09
CA THR A 20 -12.42 -33.36 -2.13
C THR A 20 -12.14 -32.15 -1.27
N ASP A 21 -11.88 -32.49 -0.01
CA ASP A 21 -10.77 -31.91 0.73
C ASP A 21 -10.64 -30.39 0.53
N ARG A 22 -11.44 -29.65 1.29
CA ARG A 22 -10.89 -28.42 1.88
C ARG A 22 -9.68 -28.88 2.68
N VAL A 23 -8.52 -28.93 2.02
CA VAL A 23 -7.23 -29.15 2.66
C VAL A 23 -7.25 -28.19 3.84
N PRO A 24 -7.33 -28.68 5.10
CA PRO A 24 -7.17 -27.77 6.21
C PRO A 24 -5.85 -27.08 5.93
N ARG A 25 -5.82 -25.74 5.97
CA ARG A 25 -4.56 -24.98 6.05
C ARG A 25 -3.82 -25.56 7.24
N ARG A 26 -3.08 -26.64 7.03
CA ARG A 26 -2.10 -27.15 7.96
C ARG A 26 -1.26 -25.92 8.16
N ARG A 27 -1.30 -25.36 9.37
CA ARG A 27 -0.27 -24.41 9.80
C ARG A 27 1.01 -25.14 9.42
N GLN A 28 1.66 -24.72 8.33
CA GLN A 28 2.92 -25.35 7.94
C GLN A 28 3.77 -25.27 9.19
N PRO A 29 4.16 -26.42 9.77
CA PRO A 29 5.04 -26.38 10.91
C PRO A 29 6.28 -25.67 10.41
N ILE A 30 6.51 -24.45 10.89
CA ILE A 30 7.77 -23.74 10.64
C ILE A 30 8.84 -24.72 11.16
N PRO A 31 9.75 -25.21 10.31
CA PRO A 31 10.72 -26.24 10.71
C PRO A 31 11.54 -25.84 11.95
N GLU A 32 11.59 -24.55 12.28
CA GLU A 32 12.30 -23.98 13.43
C GLU A 32 11.59 -24.09 14.78
N ALA A 33 10.43 -24.75 14.94
CA ALA A 33 9.99 -25.12 16.30
C ALA A 33 11.08 -25.90 17.07
N ALA A 34 12.00 -26.56 16.36
CA ALA A 34 13.16 -27.26 16.91
C ALA A 34 14.43 -26.38 17.11
N GLN A 35 14.52 -25.20 16.48
CA GLN A 35 15.67 -24.27 16.61
C GLN A 35 15.33 -23.01 17.43
N TYR A 36 14.04 -22.75 17.63
CA TYR A 36 13.52 -21.71 18.50
C TYR A 36 13.53 -22.20 19.95
N ASP A 37 14.61 -21.88 20.68
CA ASP A 37 14.62 -22.04 22.13
C ASP A 37 13.86 -20.88 22.79
N SER A 38 12.60 -21.15 23.13
CA SER A 38 11.73 -20.19 23.83
C SER A 38 12.28 -19.74 25.19
N ALA A 39 13.12 -20.56 25.85
CA ALA A 39 13.73 -20.23 27.14
C ALA A 39 14.90 -19.26 26.97
N GLN A 40 15.80 -19.51 26.01
CA GLN A 40 16.81 -18.51 25.62
C GLN A 40 16.18 -17.20 25.13
N TYR A 41 15.08 -17.29 24.38
CA TYR A 41 14.37 -16.12 23.86
C TYR A 41 13.77 -15.23 24.97
N ARG A 42 13.22 -15.83 26.04
CA ARG A 42 12.75 -15.07 27.20
C ARG A 42 13.90 -14.55 28.06
N ALA A 43 14.94 -15.36 28.25
CA ALA A 43 16.10 -14.99 29.07
C ALA A 43 16.96 -13.87 28.46
N SER A 44 16.94 -13.69 27.13
CA SER A 44 17.74 -12.68 26.43
C SER A 44 17.20 -11.25 26.54
N GLY A 45 16.04 -11.02 27.17
CA GLY A 45 15.42 -9.69 27.29
C GLY A 45 14.84 -9.17 25.97
N VAL A 46 14.78 -10.00 24.93
CA VAL A 46 14.37 -9.59 23.58
C VAL A 46 12.88 -9.29 23.50
N GLU A 47 12.07 -9.89 24.35
CA GLU A 47 10.66 -9.51 24.49
C GLU A 47 10.50 -8.05 24.91
N ALA A 48 11.37 -7.53 25.78
CA ALA A 48 11.33 -6.13 26.20
C ALA A 48 11.70 -5.19 25.06
N VAL A 49 12.77 -5.50 24.30
CA VAL A 49 13.19 -4.70 23.14
C VAL A 49 12.14 -4.77 22.03
N PHE A 50 11.58 -5.95 21.78
CA PHE A 50 10.50 -6.15 20.81
C PHE A 50 9.24 -5.38 21.21
N ALA A 51 8.83 -5.44 22.49
CA ALA A 51 7.69 -4.68 23.01
C ALA A 51 7.91 -3.18 22.89
N ALA A 52 9.12 -2.69 23.21
CA ALA A 52 9.49 -1.29 23.04
C ALA A 52 9.48 -0.87 21.56
N GLY A 53 9.92 -1.75 20.64
CA GLY A 53 9.83 -1.54 19.20
C GLY A 53 8.36 -1.46 18.74
N LYS A 54 7.51 -2.37 19.25
CA LYS A 54 6.08 -2.40 18.94
C LYS A 54 5.36 -1.15 19.47
N GLN A 55 5.67 -0.71 20.69
CA GLN A 55 5.14 0.53 21.23
C GLN A 55 5.51 1.73 20.37
N ALA A 56 6.77 1.81 19.91
CA ALA A 56 7.18 2.87 18.98
C ALA A 56 6.41 2.80 17.65
N TYR A 57 6.16 1.58 17.14
CA TYR A 57 5.35 1.37 15.94
C TYR A 57 3.89 1.84 16.14
N ASP A 58 3.27 1.48 17.26
CA ASP A 58 1.89 1.86 17.60
C ASP A 58 1.75 3.38 17.79
N LEU A 59 2.81 4.03 18.29
CA LEU A 59 2.93 5.50 18.38
C LEU A 59 3.30 6.17 17.05
N LYS A 60 3.34 5.42 15.95
CA LYS A 60 3.71 5.87 14.59
C LYS A 60 5.13 6.45 14.50
N GLN A 61 6.00 6.12 15.44
CA GLN A 61 7.42 6.47 15.44
C GLN A 61 8.20 5.46 14.60
N TYR A 62 7.82 5.33 13.33
CA TYR A 62 8.28 4.25 12.46
C TYR A 62 9.82 4.18 12.29
N PRO A 63 10.56 5.30 12.16
CA PRO A 63 12.02 5.23 12.11
C PRO A 63 12.65 4.66 13.38
N GLN A 64 12.12 5.03 14.56
CA GLN A 64 12.60 4.50 15.84
C GLN A 64 12.22 3.02 16.01
N ALA A 65 11.02 2.64 15.57
CA ALA A 65 10.60 1.25 15.55
C ALA A 65 11.53 0.38 14.67
N ALA A 66 11.84 0.85 13.45
CA ALA A 66 12.76 0.17 12.55
C ALA A 66 14.16 0.00 13.15
N GLN A 67 14.70 1.04 13.80
CA GLN A 67 15.98 0.98 14.50
C GLN A 67 16.00 -0.08 15.62
N ARG A 68 14.87 -0.27 16.30
CA ARG A 68 14.73 -1.28 17.35
C ARG A 68 14.59 -2.70 16.80
N PHE A 69 13.91 -2.88 15.67
CA PHE A 69 13.71 -4.22 15.07
C PHE A 69 14.90 -4.73 14.26
N ALA A 70 15.67 -3.84 13.62
CA ALA A 70 16.82 -4.23 12.79
C ALA A 70 17.84 -5.16 13.49
N PRO A 71 18.36 -4.84 14.70
CA PRO A 71 19.28 -5.73 15.40
C PRO A 71 18.60 -7.04 15.82
N LEU A 72 17.30 -7.00 16.15
CA LEU A 72 16.56 -8.20 16.52
C LEU A 72 16.39 -9.17 15.35
N ALA A 73 16.27 -8.66 14.12
CA ALA A 73 16.16 -9.50 12.92
C ALA A 73 17.47 -10.25 12.64
N GLN A 74 18.62 -9.67 13.02
CA GLN A 74 19.92 -10.32 12.91
C GLN A 74 20.14 -11.34 14.03
N GLN A 75 19.71 -11.03 15.26
CA GLN A 75 19.91 -11.91 16.42
C GLN A 75 18.90 -13.08 16.44
N TYR A 76 17.69 -12.87 15.92
CA TYR A 76 16.60 -13.87 15.86
C TYR A 76 16.01 -13.98 14.45
N PRO A 77 16.80 -14.41 13.47
CA PRO A 77 16.42 -14.41 12.06
C PRO A 77 15.21 -15.30 11.77
N TYR A 78 14.95 -16.33 12.56
CA TYR A 78 13.82 -17.23 12.36
C TYR A 78 12.51 -16.77 13.01
N LYS A 79 12.49 -15.60 13.67
CA LYS A 79 11.26 -15.03 14.24
C LYS A 79 10.60 -14.10 13.23
N SER A 80 9.69 -14.66 12.43
CA SER A 80 8.93 -13.95 11.39
C SER A 80 8.30 -12.64 11.85
N ALA A 81 7.77 -12.57 13.09
CA ALA A 81 7.18 -11.35 13.63
C ALA A 81 8.13 -10.15 13.61
N ILE A 82 9.43 -10.36 13.87
CA ILE A 82 10.41 -9.26 13.84
C ILE A 82 10.56 -8.69 12.43
N TRP A 83 10.69 -9.56 11.43
CA TRP A 83 10.76 -9.15 10.01
C TRP A 83 9.51 -8.42 9.55
N VAL A 84 8.32 -8.88 9.97
CA VAL A 84 7.04 -8.22 9.66
C VAL A 84 7.04 -6.79 10.18
N TYR A 85 7.37 -6.58 11.46
CA TYR A 85 7.34 -5.25 12.05
C TYR A 85 8.47 -4.35 11.51
N LEU A 86 9.65 -4.91 11.21
CA LEU A 86 10.72 -4.17 10.55
C LEU A 86 10.30 -3.69 9.16
N ALA A 87 9.78 -4.58 8.32
CA ALA A 87 9.32 -4.24 6.97
C ALA A 87 8.20 -3.20 7.02
N ARG A 88 7.20 -3.36 7.90
CA ARG A 88 6.12 -2.37 8.06
C ARG A 88 6.63 -1.02 8.54
N ALA A 89 7.56 -0.99 9.50
CA ALA A 89 8.14 0.25 9.99
C ALA A 89 8.92 0.99 8.89
N GLN A 90 9.71 0.28 8.10
CA GLN A 90 10.41 0.87 6.94
C GLN A 90 9.43 1.37 5.87
N PHE A 91 8.38 0.59 5.59
CA PHE A 91 7.35 0.93 4.62
C PHE A 91 6.64 2.23 4.98
N HIS A 92 6.15 2.34 6.22
CA HIS A 92 5.50 3.58 6.68
C HIS A 92 6.48 4.75 6.85
N SER A 93 7.78 4.48 7.01
CA SER A 93 8.85 5.49 6.95
C SER A 93 9.20 5.93 5.51
N LYS A 94 8.43 5.50 4.51
CA LYS A 94 8.61 5.81 3.08
C LYS A 94 9.89 5.24 2.46
N GLN A 95 10.41 4.14 3.01
CA GLN A 95 11.62 3.46 2.56
C GLN A 95 11.26 2.16 1.81
N LEU A 96 10.64 2.28 0.63
CA LEU A 96 10.12 1.12 -0.11
C LEU A 96 11.22 0.14 -0.52
N GLU A 97 12.36 0.63 -1.02
CA GLU A 97 13.48 -0.24 -1.42
C GLU A 97 14.03 -1.02 -0.23
N LEU A 98 14.19 -0.37 0.92
CA LEU A 98 14.64 -1.07 2.13
C LEU A 98 13.61 -2.10 2.61
N THR A 99 12.32 -1.80 2.46
CA THR A 99 11.24 -2.75 2.75
C THR A 99 11.35 -3.99 1.85
N ARG A 100 11.55 -3.80 0.54
CA ARG A 100 11.72 -4.89 -0.43
C ARG A 100 12.95 -5.73 -0.10
N GLN A 101 14.09 -5.10 0.20
CA GLN A 101 15.31 -5.78 0.60
C GLN A 101 15.12 -6.59 1.88
N THR A 102 14.44 -6.02 2.89
CA THR A 102 14.15 -6.70 4.16
C THR A 102 13.25 -7.92 3.95
N LEU A 103 12.21 -7.81 3.11
CA LEU A 103 11.36 -8.96 2.79
C LEU A 103 12.07 -10.01 1.96
N ALA A 104 12.95 -9.62 1.03
CA ALA A 104 13.78 -10.55 0.29
C ALA A 104 14.77 -11.30 1.21
N GLN A 105 15.36 -10.60 2.18
CA GLN A 105 16.20 -11.23 3.22
C GLN A 105 15.39 -12.19 4.09
N ALA A 106 14.20 -11.79 4.55
CA ALA A 106 13.31 -12.66 5.31
C ALA A 106 12.92 -13.92 4.51
N GLY A 107 12.69 -13.79 3.20
CA GLY A 107 12.45 -14.89 2.28
C GLY A 107 13.66 -15.80 2.06
N ALA A 108 14.87 -15.25 2.07
CA ALA A 108 16.09 -16.06 1.99
C ALA A 108 16.32 -16.88 3.28
N VAL A 109 15.92 -16.33 4.44
CA VAL A 109 16.04 -16.99 5.75
C VAL A 109 14.93 -18.03 5.97
N MET A 110 13.68 -17.68 5.62
CA MET A 110 12.48 -18.53 5.76
C MET A 110 11.81 -18.70 4.38
N PRO A 111 12.42 -19.49 3.47
CA PRO A 111 11.94 -19.65 2.09
C PRO A 111 10.56 -20.30 1.98
N GLU A 112 10.19 -21.15 2.94
CA GLU A 112 8.88 -21.79 3.00
C GLU A 112 7.72 -20.78 3.19
N LEU A 113 8.02 -19.61 3.73
CA LEU A 113 7.06 -18.53 3.92
C LEU A 113 6.97 -17.58 2.70
N GLN A 114 7.81 -17.75 1.68
CA GLN A 114 7.95 -16.80 0.57
C GLN A 114 6.64 -16.55 -0.18
N GLU A 115 6.06 -17.59 -0.77
CA GLU A 115 4.84 -17.49 -1.58
C GLU A 115 3.59 -17.36 -0.71
N GLY A 116 3.57 -18.04 0.44
CA GLY A 116 2.40 -18.12 1.31
C GLY A 116 2.22 -16.91 2.25
N PHE A 117 3.28 -16.13 2.49
CA PHE A 117 3.26 -15.08 3.51
C PHE A 117 4.00 -13.79 3.09
N TRP A 118 5.27 -13.87 2.68
CA TRP A 118 6.08 -12.67 2.40
C TRP A 118 5.58 -11.89 1.17
N GLN A 119 5.30 -12.58 0.07
CA GLN A 119 4.73 -11.98 -1.13
C GLN A 119 3.34 -11.35 -0.86
N PRO A 120 2.36 -12.08 -0.28
CA PRO A 120 1.07 -11.48 0.10
C PRO A 120 1.19 -10.28 1.04
N LEU A 121 2.14 -10.29 1.99
CA LEU A 121 2.38 -9.16 2.87
C LEU A 121 2.84 -7.93 2.10
N GLN A 122 3.80 -8.09 1.18
CA GLN A 122 4.27 -7.01 0.32
C GLN A 122 3.14 -6.43 -0.53
N GLU A 123 2.35 -7.31 -1.15
CA GLU A 123 1.19 -6.91 -1.97
C GLU A 123 0.14 -6.17 -1.15
N SER A 124 -0.17 -6.64 0.07
CA SER A 124 -1.10 -5.97 0.97
C SER A 124 -0.65 -4.55 1.29
N MET A 125 0.62 -4.35 1.64
CA MET A 125 1.16 -3.02 1.94
C MET A 125 1.09 -2.09 0.72
N LEU A 126 1.43 -2.58 -0.46
CA LEU A 126 1.32 -1.81 -1.70
C LEU A 126 -0.14 -1.47 -2.05
N ASN A 127 -1.06 -2.40 -1.86
CA ASN A 127 -2.49 -2.20 -2.12
C ASN A 127 -3.11 -1.17 -1.18
N GLU A 128 -2.68 -1.09 0.08
CA GLU A 128 -3.10 -0.02 1.00
C GLU A 128 -2.75 1.37 0.43
N VAL A 129 -1.55 1.52 -0.13
CA VAL A 129 -1.12 2.80 -0.72
C VAL A 129 -1.81 3.08 -2.04
N ARG A 130 -2.09 2.05 -2.85
CA ARG A 130 -2.89 2.20 -4.09
C ARG A 130 -4.30 2.70 -3.78
N ARG A 131 -5.00 2.10 -2.82
CA ARG A 131 -6.34 2.57 -2.42
C ARG A 131 -6.32 4.02 -1.95
N GLN A 132 -5.31 4.39 -1.16
CA GLN A 132 -5.14 5.78 -0.75
C GLN A 132 -4.91 6.71 -1.95
N ALA A 133 -4.17 6.26 -2.96
CA ALA A 133 -3.95 7.03 -4.18
C ALA A 133 -5.25 7.15 -5.00
N GLU A 134 -6.02 6.08 -5.15
CA GLU A 134 -7.32 6.07 -5.86
C GLU A 134 -8.34 7.00 -5.20
N GLU A 135 -8.46 6.97 -3.87
CA GLU A 135 -9.34 7.87 -3.11
C GLU A 135 -8.96 9.34 -3.32
N LEU A 136 -7.65 9.64 -3.27
CA LEU A 136 -7.15 10.99 -3.48
C LEU A 136 -7.26 11.44 -4.94
N GLN A 137 -7.07 10.53 -5.91
CA GLN A 137 -7.27 10.78 -7.33
C GLN A 137 -8.71 11.21 -7.58
N ALA A 138 -9.69 10.48 -7.05
CA ALA A 138 -11.10 10.87 -7.14
C ALA A 138 -11.35 12.26 -6.53
N GLN A 139 -10.77 12.57 -5.37
CA GLN A 139 -10.91 13.90 -4.77
C GLN A 139 -10.35 15.00 -5.68
N VAL A 140 -9.17 14.80 -6.25
CA VAL A 140 -8.50 15.79 -7.12
C VAL A 140 -9.21 15.93 -8.47
N ASP A 141 -9.79 14.85 -9.01
CA ASP A 141 -10.50 14.89 -10.30
C ASP A 141 -11.81 15.66 -10.21
N PHE A 142 -12.56 15.53 -9.10
CA PHE A 142 -13.84 16.20 -8.93
C PHE A 142 -13.74 17.58 -8.27
N TYR A 143 -12.80 17.78 -7.35
CA TYR A 143 -12.74 18.97 -6.51
C TYR A 143 -11.32 19.56 -6.35
N PRO A 144 -10.59 19.89 -7.44
CA PRO A 144 -9.29 20.52 -7.32
C PRO A 144 -9.44 22.01 -6.96
N GLU A 145 -9.25 22.36 -5.69
CA GLU A 145 -9.25 23.76 -5.23
C GLU A 145 -7.97 24.48 -5.65
N ARG A 146 -6.82 23.82 -5.50
CA ARG A 146 -5.49 24.41 -5.64
C ARG A 146 -4.56 23.47 -6.39
N LEU A 147 -3.56 24.03 -7.06
CA LEU A 147 -2.49 23.24 -7.69
C LEU A 147 -1.72 22.37 -6.67
N ALA A 148 -1.71 22.80 -5.40
CA ALA A 148 -1.10 22.06 -4.30
C ALA A 148 -1.77 20.70 -4.02
N ASP A 149 -3.03 20.51 -4.42
CA ASP A 149 -3.80 19.30 -4.14
C ASP A 149 -3.28 18.07 -4.91
N PHE A 150 -2.53 18.30 -5.99
CA PHE A 150 -1.86 17.25 -6.77
C PHE A 150 -0.58 16.72 -6.09
N ALA A 151 0.00 17.46 -5.14
CA ALA A 151 1.30 17.11 -4.55
C ALA A 151 1.28 15.85 -3.67
N PRO A 152 0.25 15.59 -2.83
CA PRO A 152 0.16 14.33 -2.09
C PRO A 152 -0.03 13.14 -3.04
N LEU A 153 -0.79 13.28 -4.12
CA LEU A 153 -1.03 12.25 -5.11
C LEU A 153 0.25 11.87 -5.87
N LEU A 154 1.01 12.88 -6.30
CA LEU A 154 2.33 12.71 -6.90
C LEU A 154 3.29 11.95 -5.97
N ARG A 155 3.25 12.23 -4.66
CA ARG A 155 4.08 11.51 -3.67
C ARG A 155 3.68 10.04 -3.55
N LEU A 156 2.38 9.71 -3.60
CA LEU A 156 1.91 8.34 -3.51
C LEU A 156 2.31 7.52 -4.74
N TYR A 157 2.08 8.03 -5.96
CA TYR A 157 2.48 7.31 -7.17
C TYR A 157 4.00 7.18 -7.32
N ARG A 158 4.77 8.21 -6.94
CA ARG A 158 6.24 8.09 -6.86
C ARG A 158 6.69 7.05 -5.85
N PHE A 159 6.02 6.98 -4.69
CA PHE A 159 6.30 5.94 -3.71
C PHE A 159 5.98 4.55 -4.26
N LEU A 160 4.87 4.39 -4.97
CA LEU A 160 4.49 3.15 -5.66
C LEU A 160 5.40 2.82 -6.86
N GLN A 161 6.25 3.77 -7.28
CA GLN A 161 7.05 3.70 -8.50
C GLN A 161 6.18 3.55 -9.77
N ASP A 162 4.95 4.04 -9.72
CA ASP A 162 4.04 4.04 -10.86
C ASP A 162 4.34 5.25 -11.76
N THR A 163 5.12 5.02 -12.80
CA THR A 163 5.56 6.08 -13.72
C THR A 163 4.43 6.59 -14.60
N THR A 164 3.48 5.72 -14.97
CA THR A 164 2.35 6.07 -15.83
C THR A 164 1.41 7.01 -15.10
N ASP A 165 0.98 6.66 -13.90
CA ASP A 165 0.07 7.49 -13.11
C ASP A 165 0.76 8.77 -12.63
N THR A 166 2.05 8.70 -12.29
CA THR A 166 2.87 9.89 -12.00
C THR A 166 2.83 10.89 -13.17
N GLN A 167 3.00 10.43 -14.42
CA GLN A 167 2.90 11.31 -15.58
C GLN A 167 1.48 11.85 -15.79
N GLY A 168 0.46 11.04 -15.56
CA GLY A 168 -0.95 11.44 -15.61
C GLY A 168 -1.24 12.62 -14.69
N VAL A 169 -0.83 12.52 -13.42
CA VAL A 169 -1.00 13.57 -12.41
C VAL A 169 -0.28 14.86 -12.80
N VAL A 170 0.94 14.77 -13.34
CA VAL A 170 1.68 15.96 -13.82
C VAL A 170 0.96 16.65 -14.97
N ARG A 171 0.44 15.89 -15.94
CA ARG A 171 -0.32 16.46 -17.07
C ARG A 171 -1.60 17.14 -16.58
N ALA A 172 -2.34 16.51 -15.67
CA ALA A 172 -3.55 17.07 -15.09
C ALA A 172 -3.26 18.39 -14.34
N ALA A 173 -2.19 18.44 -13.55
CA ALA A 173 -1.75 19.65 -12.86
C ALA A 173 -1.39 20.79 -13.84
N LEU A 174 -0.69 20.48 -14.94
CA LEU A 174 -0.35 21.46 -15.97
C LEU A 174 -1.58 22.01 -16.69
N GLN A 175 -2.54 21.15 -17.03
CA GLN A 175 -3.81 21.56 -17.65
C GLN A 175 -4.61 22.48 -16.72
N ARG A 176 -4.67 22.16 -15.42
CA ARG A 176 -5.32 23.02 -14.43
C ARG A 176 -4.63 24.38 -14.34
N ARG A 177 -3.30 24.40 -14.33
CA ARG A 177 -2.50 25.64 -14.32
C ARG A 177 -2.82 26.52 -15.52
N SER A 178 -2.87 25.96 -16.73
CA SER A 178 -3.22 26.73 -17.94
C SER A 178 -4.64 27.28 -17.88
N GLY A 179 -5.61 26.51 -17.38
CA GLY A 179 -6.98 26.99 -17.20
C GLY A 179 -7.09 28.16 -16.22
N LEU A 180 -6.35 28.12 -15.11
CA LEU A 180 -6.30 29.23 -14.14
C LEU A 180 -5.69 30.50 -14.76
N TYR A 181 -4.64 30.37 -15.57
CA TYR A 181 -4.07 31.52 -16.28
C TYR A 181 -5.07 32.16 -17.25
N GLN A 182 -5.78 31.35 -18.04
CA GLN A 182 -6.80 31.85 -18.96
C GLN A 182 -7.94 32.56 -18.22
N GLN A 183 -8.39 32.03 -17.09
CA GLN A 183 -9.40 32.66 -16.25
C GLN A 183 -8.93 34.01 -15.69
N ALA A 184 -7.68 34.09 -15.22
CA ALA A 184 -7.09 35.33 -14.72
C ALA A 184 -6.96 36.38 -15.83
N GLU A 185 -6.53 35.99 -17.03
CA GLU A 185 -6.45 36.89 -18.20
C GLU A 185 -7.83 37.45 -18.56
N MET A 186 -8.85 36.60 -18.66
CA MET A 186 -10.22 37.03 -18.95
C MET A 186 -10.77 37.98 -17.87
N ALA A 187 -10.58 37.67 -16.59
CA ALA A 187 -11.00 38.54 -15.49
C ALA A 187 -10.31 39.92 -15.55
N SER A 188 -9.01 39.94 -15.84
CA SER A 188 -8.25 41.20 -15.97
C SER A 188 -8.68 42.02 -17.19
N GLY A 189 -9.03 41.36 -18.30
CA GLY A 189 -9.54 42.01 -19.51
C GLY A 189 -10.94 42.61 -19.28
N ALA A 190 -11.84 41.85 -18.66
CA ALA A 190 -13.17 42.31 -18.30
C ALA A 190 -13.14 43.50 -17.32
N GLN A 191 -12.24 43.45 -16.32
CA GLN A 191 -12.02 44.58 -15.42
C GLN A 191 -11.53 45.82 -16.16
N ARG A 192 -10.54 45.71 -17.05
CA ARG A 192 -10.06 46.87 -17.85
C ARG A 192 -11.18 47.47 -18.71
N GLN A 193 -12.02 46.65 -19.33
CA GLN A 193 -13.16 47.14 -20.10
C GLN A 193 -14.19 47.85 -19.22
N SER A 194 -14.47 47.33 -18.02
CA SER A 194 -15.38 47.99 -17.08
C SER A 194 -14.85 49.34 -16.57
N TYR A 195 -13.55 49.47 -16.32
CA TYR A 195 -12.93 50.74 -15.92
C TYR A 195 -12.95 51.76 -17.06
N LEU A 196 -12.70 51.34 -18.30
CA LEU A 196 -12.77 52.23 -19.46
C LEU A 196 -14.21 52.68 -19.73
N ALA A 197 -15.20 51.79 -19.56
CA ALA A 197 -16.60 52.15 -19.73
C ALA A 197 -17.14 53.07 -18.63
N ALA A 198 -16.59 53.02 -17.41
CA ALA A 198 -16.96 53.90 -16.31
C ALA A 198 -16.24 55.27 -16.33
N ALA A 199 -15.22 55.43 -17.19
CA ALA A 199 -14.45 56.66 -17.35
C ALA A 199 -14.93 57.54 -18.51
N VAL A 200 -16.00 57.14 -19.21
CA VAL A 200 -16.71 57.88 -20.27
C VAL A 200 -18.02 58.40 -19.71
#